data_AF-A0A7V1GT67-F1
#
_entry.id   AF-A0A7V1GT67-F1
#
_cell.length_a   1.000
_cell.length_b   1.000
_cell.length_c   1.000
_cell.angle_alpha   90.00
_cell.angle_beta   90.00
_cell.angle_gamma   90.00
#
_symmetry.space_group_name_H-M   'P 1'
#
loop_
_entity.id
_entity.type
_entity.pdbx_description
1 polymer ?
#
loop_
_entity_poly.entity_id
_entity_poly.type
_entity_poly.pdbx_seq_one_letter_code
_entity_poly.pdbx_strand_id
1 'polypeptide(L)'
;LTYSCAWFHNEETSLAEAQRAKLDYACHQLQLQPGQRVLEIGCGWGSFALHAATHYGVEVHGISLSRKQLQLAPERARSRSCPFPQNRRCRSLAKFAILIATRETRRAIRSTLQKVFLLSGYVWTDVDTRGFPAIVMA
;
A
#
# COMPACT_ATOMS: atom_id res chain seq x y z
N LEU A 1 -9.62 -6.34 0.24
CA LEU A 1 -10.82 -5.61 0.74
C LEU A 1 -10.40 -4.16 0.83
N THR A 2 -11.15 -3.27 0.23
CA THR A 2 -10.80 -1.86 0.21
C THR A 2 -11.97 -1.09 0.76
N TYR A 3 -11.75 -0.40 1.88
CA TYR A 3 -12.76 0.44 2.51
C TYR A 3 -12.34 1.89 2.36
N SER A 4 -12.31 2.31 1.10
CA SER A 4 -12.17 3.70 0.70
C SER A 4 -12.84 3.93 -0.66
N CYS A 5 -12.79 5.15 -1.19
CA CYS A 5 -13.39 5.47 -2.48
C CYS A 5 -12.89 4.53 -3.59
N ALA A 6 -13.64 4.45 -4.68
CA ALA A 6 -13.27 3.74 -5.88
C ALA A 6 -13.22 4.71 -7.06
N TRP A 7 -12.52 4.35 -8.13
CA TRP A 7 -12.47 5.15 -9.35
C TRP A 7 -13.31 4.49 -10.44
N PHE A 8 -14.49 5.04 -10.71
CA PHE A 8 -15.35 4.59 -11.82
C PHE A 8 -14.98 5.31 -13.11
N HIS A 9 -14.72 4.56 -14.19
CA HIS A 9 -14.43 5.15 -15.50
C HIS A 9 -15.72 5.54 -16.23
N ASN A 10 -16.77 4.75 -16.02
CA ASN A 10 -18.13 4.96 -16.51
C ASN A 10 -19.13 4.25 -15.58
N GLU A 11 -20.43 4.38 -15.87
CA GLU A 11 -21.51 3.80 -15.06
C GLU A 11 -21.55 2.27 -15.10
N GLU A 12 -20.99 1.65 -16.14
CA GLU A 12 -20.92 0.19 -16.30
C GLU A 12 -19.77 -0.45 -15.50
N THR A 13 -18.82 0.35 -15.01
CA THR A 13 -17.65 -0.13 -14.28
C THR A 13 -18.08 -0.78 -12.97
N SER A 14 -17.78 -2.06 -12.79
CA SER A 14 -18.08 -2.74 -11.52
C SER A 14 -17.25 -2.18 -10.37
N LEU A 15 -17.75 -2.26 -9.13
CA LEU A 15 -17.00 -1.81 -7.94
C LEU A 15 -15.62 -2.47 -7.83
N ALA A 16 -15.51 -3.75 -8.22
CA ALA A 16 -14.24 -4.47 -8.19
C ALA A 16 -13.22 -3.89 -9.18
N GLU A 17 -13.67 -3.55 -10.39
CA GLU A 17 -12.85 -2.87 -11.39
C GLU A 17 -12.48 -1.47 -10.94
N ALA A 18 -13.45 -0.70 -10.42
CA ALA A 18 -13.22 0.65 -9.94
C ALA A 18 -12.20 0.71 -8.79
N GLN A 19 -12.23 -0.28 -7.89
CA GLN A 19 -11.24 -0.39 -6.82
C GLN A 19 -9.85 -0.75 -7.36
N ARG A 20 -9.75 -1.61 -8.37
CA ARG A 20 -8.47 -1.92 -9.04
C ARG A 20 -7.91 -0.70 -9.77
N ALA A 21 -8.75 -0.01 -10.55
CA ALA A 21 -8.38 1.18 -11.29
C ALA A 21 -7.82 2.28 -10.38
N LYS A 22 -8.41 2.46 -9.19
CA LYS A 22 -7.88 3.39 -8.19
C LYS A 22 -6.48 3.00 -7.69
N LEU A 23 -6.24 1.72 -7.40
CA LEU A 23 -4.93 1.24 -6.94
C LEU A 23 -3.86 1.43 -8.02
N ASP A 24 -4.22 1.14 -9.26
CA ASP A 24 -3.38 1.30 -10.44
C ASP A 24 -3.05 2.79 -10.67
N TYR A 25 -4.06 3.65 -10.60
CA TYR A 25 -3.88 5.11 -10.64
C TYR A 25 -2.91 5.59 -9.57
N ALA A 26 -3.07 5.14 -8.31
CA ALA A 26 -2.15 5.54 -7.24
C ALA A 26 -0.70 5.13 -7.54
N CYS A 27 -0.48 3.94 -8.08
CA CYS A 27 0.84 3.49 -8.50
C CYS A 27 1.42 4.31 -9.66
N HIS A 28 0.57 4.67 -10.63
CA HIS A 28 0.94 5.54 -11.75
C HIS A 28 1.32 6.95 -11.30
N GLN A 29 0.55 7.56 -10.40
CA GLN A 29 0.84 8.89 -9.86
C GLN A 29 2.14 8.91 -9.06
N LEU A 30 2.43 7.83 -8.32
CA LEU A 30 3.71 7.65 -7.62
C LEU A 30 4.88 7.31 -8.54
N GLN A 31 4.63 7.08 -9.84
CA GLN A 31 5.64 6.71 -10.84
C GLN A 31 6.50 5.51 -10.40
N LEU A 32 5.88 4.51 -9.77
CA LEU A 32 6.57 3.38 -9.17
C LEU A 32 7.43 2.63 -10.21
N GLN A 33 8.68 2.37 -9.83
CA GLN A 33 9.63 1.58 -10.60
C GLN A 33 9.93 0.25 -9.90
N PRO A 34 10.09 -0.87 -10.65
CA PRO A 34 10.45 -2.15 -10.07
C PRO A 34 11.69 -2.07 -9.17
N GLY A 35 11.64 -2.71 -8.01
CA GLY A 35 12.73 -2.73 -7.03
C GLY A 35 12.73 -1.53 -6.05
N GLN A 36 11.88 -0.53 -6.24
CA GLN A 36 11.68 0.52 -5.23
C GLN A 36 11.01 -0.01 -3.97
N ARG A 37 11.17 0.71 -2.86
CA ARG A 37 10.46 0.43 -1.61
C ARG A 37 9.46 1.54 -1.31
N VAL A 38 8.25 1.17 -0.88
CA VAL A 38 7.13 2.08 -0.61
C VAL A 38 6.69 1.91 0.84
N LEU A 39 6.43 3.00 1.56
CA LEU A 39 5.76 2.96 2.86
C LEU A 39 4.29 3.29 2.71
N GLU A 40 3.40 2.37 3.07
CA GLU A 40 1.94 2.57 3.09
C GLU A 40 1.46 2.80 4.53
N ILE A 41 1.05 4.03 4.85
CA ILE A 41 0.51 4.39 6.16
C ILE A 41 -1.01 4.20 6.14
N GLY A 42 -1.52 3.41 7.09
CA GLY A 42 -2.94 3.07 7.12
C GLY A 42 -3.27 1.96 6.12
N CYS A 43 -2.44 0.91 6.05
CA CYS A 43 -2.51 -0.09 4.97
C CYS A 43 -3.78 -0.95 4.93
N GLY A 44 -4.69 -0.77 5.89
CA GLY A 44 -5.95 -1.51 5.98
C GLY A 44 -5.75 -3.01 5.83
N TRP A 45 -6.43 -3.60 4.85
CA TRP A 45 -6.34 -5.03 4.54
C TRP A 45 -5.23 -5.41 3.55
N GLY A 46 -4.32 -4.49 3.24
CA GLY A 46 -3.16 -4.70 2.36
C GLY A 46 -3.47 -4.65 0.86
N SER A 47 -4.61 -4.07 0.45
CA SER A 47 -4.99 -4.03 -0.97
C SER A 47 -3.96 -3.32 -1.85
N PHE A 48 -3.44 -2.17 -1.44
CA PHE A 48 -2.41 -1.45 -2.20
C PHE A 48 -1.07 -2.19 -2.16
N ALA A 49 -0.59 -2.56 -0.97
CA ALA A 49 0.63 -3.34 -0.84
C ALA A 49 0.67 -4.57 -1.76
N LEU A 50 -0.42 -5.33 -1.83
CA LEU A 50 -0.51 -6.50 -2.71
C LEU A 50 -0.57 -6.11 -4.18
N HIS A 51 -1.34 -5.09 -4.53
CA HIS A 51 -1.44 -4.62 -5.91
C HIS A 51 -0.10 -4.10 -6.43
N ALA A 52 0.53 -3.16 -5.72
CA ALA A 52 1.80 -2.55 -6.10
C ALA A 52 2.94 -3.60 -6.14
N ALA A 53 3.03 -4.50 -5.16
CA ALA A 53 4.02 -5.57 -5.18
C ALA A 53 3.83 -6.54 -6.36
N THR A 54 2.59 -6.80 -6.76
CA THR A 54 2.28 -7.76 -7.83
C THR A 54 2.48 -7.16 -9.22
N HIS A 55 2.00 -5.94 -9.44
CA HIS A 55 1.93 -5.33 -10.77
C HIS A 55 3.11 -4.39 -11.07
N TYR A 56 3.69 -3.75 -10.05
CA TYR A 56 4.78 -2.78 -10.21
C TYR A 56 6.12 -3.29 -9.66
N GLY A 57 6.15 -4.47 -9.04
CA GLY A 57 7.39 -5.10 -8.58
C GLY A 57 8.14 -4.34 -7.48
N VAL A 58 7.42 -3.54 -6.69
CA VAL A 58 7.96 -2.80 -5.55
C VAL A 58 7.82 -3.57 -4.24
N GLU A 59 8.68 -3.26 -3.28
CA GLU A 59 8.53 -3.72 -1.89
C GLU A 59 7.66 -2.74 -1.11
N VAL A 60 6.54 -3.17 -0.56
CA VAL A 60 5.65 -2.28 0.22
C VAL A 60 5.69 -2.63 1.69
N HIS A 61 5.95 -1.63 2.53
CA HIS A 61 5.87 -1.72 3.98
C HIS A 61 4.57 -1.06 4.44
N GLY A 62 3.59 -1.87 4.79
CA GLY A 62 2.31 -1.41 5.31
C GLY A 62 2.32 -1.28 6.83
N ILE A 63 1.82 -0.14 7.34
CA ILE A 63 1.60 0.07 8.78
C ILE A 63 0.12 0.34 9.08
N SER A 64 -0.41 -0.25 10.16
CA SER A 64 -1.76 0.00 10.66
C SER A 64 -1.80 -0.02 12.19
N LEU A 65 -2.78 0.67 12.78
CA LEU A 65 -3.09 0.60 14.22
C LEU A 65 -3.92 -0.64 14.58
N SER A 66 -4.61 -1.25 13.61
CA SER A 66 -5.44 -2.43 13.85
C SER A 66 -4.62 -3.71 13.74
N ARG A 67 -4.42 -4.39 14.87
CA ARG A 67 -3.75 -5.70 14.89
C ARG A 67 -4.48 -6.73 14.04
N LYS A 68 -5.82 -6.69 14.04
CA LYS A 68 -6.66 -7.60 13.26
C LYS A 68 -6.45 -7.44 11.76
N GLN A 69 -6.32 -6.20 11.28
CA GLN A 69 -6.01 -5.93 9.88
C GLN A 69 -4.64 -6.49 9.48
N LEU A 70 -3.64 -6.35 10.34
CA LEU A 70 -2.26 -6.81 10.06
C LEU A 70 -2.08 -8.31 10.17
N GLN A 71 -2.87 -8.99 11.00
CA GLN A 71 -2.93 -10.46 11.03
C GLN A 71 -3.59 -11.01 9.77
N LEU A 72 -4.70 -10.41 9.34
CA LEU A 72 -5.51 -10.94 8.25
C LEU A 72 -5.01 -10.53 6.85
N ALA A 73 -4.28 -9.42 6.70
CA ALA A 73 -3.74 -9.00 5.41
C ALA A 73 -2.77 -10.03 4.78
N PRO A 74 -1.77 -10.57 5.52
CA PRO A 74 -0.93 -11.67 5.03
C PRO A 74 -1.70 -12.96 4.75
N GLU A 75 -2.71 -13.29 5.57
CA GLU A 75 -3.54 -14.48 5.35
C GLU A 75 -4.35 -14.36 4.05
N ARG A 76 -4.93 -13.18 3.78
CA ARG A 76 -5.61 -12.89 2.52
C ARG A 76 -4.67 -12.99 1.32
N ALA A 77 -3.44 -12.52 1.45
CA ALA A 77 -2.44 -12.67 0.38
C ALA A 77 -2.18 -14.14 0.00
N ARG A 78 -2.45 -15.06 0.93
CA ARG A 78 -2.31 -16.51 0.75
C ARG A 78 -3.63 -17.22 0.46
N SER A 79 -4.78 -16.56 0.64
CA SER A 79 -6.09 -17.18 0.48
C SER A 79 -6.44 -17.35 -0.99
N ARG A 80 -7.11 -18.45 -1.36
CA ARG A 80 -7.63 -18.69 -2.72
C ARG A 80 -8.54 -17.58 -3.25
N SER A 81 -9.19 -16.85 -2.35
CA SER A 81 -10.04 -15.70 -2.65
C SER A 81 -9.29 -14.37 -2.87
N CYS A 82 -7.95 -14.38 -2.85
CA CYS A 82 -7.16 -13.21 -3.17
C CYS A 82 -7.37 -12.83 -4.65
N PRO A 83 -7.80 -11.59 -4.96
CA PRO A 83 -7.96 -11.15 -6.34
C PRO A 83 -6.62 -10.87 -7.05
N PHE A 84 -5.49 -11.03 -6.35
CA PHE A 84 -4.15 -10.80 -6.88
C PHE A 84 -3.37 -12.12 -7.08
N PRO A 85 -2.53 -12.21 -8.13
CA PRO A 85 -1.66 -13.35 -8.38
C PRO A 85 -0.83 -13.77 -7.16
N GLN A 86 -0.95 -15.04 -6.76
CA GLN A 86 -0.27 -15.58 -5.56
C GLN A 86 1.17 -16.05 -5.81
N ASN A 87 1.96 -15.29 -6.55
CA ASN A 87 3.35 -15.64 -6.82
C ASN A 87 4.26 -15.40 -5.59
N ARG A 88 5.42 -16.07 -5.53
CA ARG A 88 6.38 -15.91 -4.42
C ARG A 88 6.84 -14.46 -4.25
N ARG A 89 6.95 -13.73 -5.36
CA ARG A 89 7.42 -12.34 -5.43
C ARG A 89 6.49 -11.40 -4.65
N CYS A 90 5.18 -11.53 -4.84
CA CYS A 90 4.16 -10.77 -4.13
C CYS A 90 4.25 -10.98 -2.60
N ARG A 91 4.41 -12.23 -2.16
CA ARG A 91 4.48 -12.57 -0.72
C ARG A 91 5.74 -12.07 -0.03
N SER A 92 6.87 -12.01 -0.74
CA SER A 92 8.14 -11.50 -0.17
C SER A 92 8.20 -9.98 -0.12
N LEU A 93 7.46 -9.29 -0.99
CA LEU A 93 7.55 -7.85 -1.19
C LEU A 93 6.53 -7.06 -0.36
N ALA A 94 5.39 -7.65 0.00
CA ALA A 94 4.43 -7.02 0.91
C ALA A 94 4.76 -7.37 2.38
N LYS A 95 5.22 -6.38 3.14
CA LYS A 95 5.58 -6.50 4.56
C LYS A 95 4.64 -5.67 5.40
N PHE A 96 4.13 -6.23 6.50
CA PHE A 96 3.14 -5.59 7.35
C PHE A 96 3.64 -5.51 8.79
N ALA A 97 3.51 -4.33 9.39
CA ALA A 97 3.91 -4.09 10.78
C ALA A 97 2.84 -3.29 11.55
N ILE A 98 2.70 -3.55 12.85
CA ILE A 98 1.83 -2.75 13.71
C ILE A 98 2.52 -1.42 14.00
N LEU A 99 1.82 -0.31 13.76
CA LEU A 99 2.21 0.99 14.29
C LEU A 99 1.85 1.04 15.77
N ILE A 100 2.66 0.40 16.60
CA ILE A 100 2.85 0.83 17.98
C ILE A 100 4.00 1.84 17.90
N ALA A 101 4.09 2.83 18.79
CA ALA A 101 5.25 3.71 18.88
C ALA A 101 6.53 2.96 19.35
N THR A 102 6.80 1.78 18.80
CA THR A 102 7.95 0.92 19.06
C THR A 102 9.18 1.43 18.31
N ARG A 103 10.35 0.99 18.77
CA ARG A 103 11.64 1.37 18.20
C ARG A 103 11.79 0.91 16.75
N GLU A 104 11.29 -0.26 16.38
CA GLU A 104 11.32 -0.76 15.00
C GLU A 104 10.47 0.10 14.07
N THR A 105 9.24 0.45 14.46
CA THR A 105 8.38 1.27 13.61
C THR A 105 8.88 2.71 13.52
N ARG A 106 9.44 3.25 14.61
CA ARG A 106 10.20 4.52 14.54
C ARG A 106 11.43 4.39 13.65
N ARG A 107 12.12 3.25 13.59
CA ARG A 107 13.28 3.04 12.71
C ARG A 107 12.85 2.91 11.25
N ALA A 108 11.75 2.22 10.95
CA ALA A 108 11.17 2.10 9.61
C ALA A 108 10.60 3.44 9.12
N ILE A 109 9.95 4.21 9.99
CA ILE A 109 9.51 5.58 9.68
C ILE A 109 10.74 6.49 9.53
N ARG A 110 11.72 6.48 10.44
CA ARG A 110 12.91 7.35 10.40
C ARG A 110 13.91 6.97 9.29
N SER A 111 13.91 5.73 8.83
CA SER A 111 14.65 5.31 7.64
C SER A 111 14.00 5.81 6.34
N THR A 112 12.72 6.19 6.40
CA THR A 112 11.87 6.38 5.22
C THR A 112 11.20 7.77 5.16
N LEU A 113 11.15 8.54 6.26
CA LEU A 113 10.45 9.82 6.36
C LEU A 113 11.20 10.76 7.31
N GLN A 114 11.49 11.99 6.84
CA GLN A 114 12.04 13.06 7.69
C GLN A 114 11.11 14.28 7.87
N LYS A 115 9.87 14.28 7.34
CA LYS A 115 8.79 15.24 7.70
C LYS A 115 7.43 14.68 7.25
N VAL A 116 6.39 14.86 8.06
CA VAL A 116 5.00 14.45 7.80
C VAL A 116 4.13 15.71 7.86
N PHE A 117 3.51 16.10 6.74
CA PHE A 117 2.55 17.20 6.66
C PHE A 117 1.27 16.72 5.98
N LEU A 118 0.11 16.93 6.64
CA LEU A 118 -1.22 16.60 6.12
C LEU A 118 -1.75 17.74 5.23
N LEU A 119 -1.96 17.49 3.94
CA LEU A 119 -2.89 18.24 3.09
C LEU A 119 -3.60 17.30 2.10
N SER A 120 -4.79 17.71 1.69
CA SER A 120 -5.92 16.91 1.18
C SER A 120 -5.68 16.03 -0.05
N GLY A 121 -6.20 14.80 0.01
CA GLY A 121 -6.80 14.12 -1.15
C GLY A 121 -5.84 13.38 -2.08
N TYR A 122 -5.61 12.11 -1.77
CA TYR A 122 -5.30 11.02 -2.70
C TYR A 122 -3.86 10.65 -3.05
N VAL A 123 -2.87 11.54 -3.04
CA VAL A 123 -1.46 11.13 -3.27
C VAL A 123 -0.51 12.10 -2.58
N TRP A 124 0.53 11.60 -1.89
CA TRP A 124 1.60 12.43 -1.34
C TRP A 124 2.93 12.09 -2.02
N THR A 125 3.65 13.11 -2.47
CA THR A 125 5.07 13.03 -2.80
C THR A 125 5.72 14.37 -2.44
N ASP A 126 6.74 14.37 -1.57
CA ASP A 126 7.84 15.34 -1.70
C ASP A 126 9.18 14.68 -1.34
N VAL A 127 10.19 15.10 -2.10
CA VAL A 127 11.47 14.49 -2.41
C VAL A 127 12.50 14.91 -1.37
N ASP A 128 12.54 14.26 -0.21
CA ASP A 128 13.79 14.09 0.58
C ASP A 128 13.67 12.96 1.63
N THR A 129 13.45 11.74 1.14
CA THR A 129 13.33 10.52 1.96
C THR A 129 14.48 9.56 1.69
N ARG A 130 15.70 10.03 1.43
CA ARG A 130 16.81 9.13 1.01
C ARG A 130 16.39 8.16 -0.14
N GLY A 131 15.44 8.59 -1.01
CA GLY A 131 14.99 7.85 -2.19
C GLY A 131 13.79 6.89 -2.03
N PHE A 132 12.90 7.05 -1.04
CA PHE A 132 11.73 6.16 -0.87
C PHE A 132 10.37 6.87 -0.98
N PRO A 133 9.50 6.53 -1.94
CA PRO A 133 8.14 7.05 -1.98
C PRO A 133 7.29 6.54 -0.79
N ALA A 134 6.43 7.41 -0.24
CA ALA A 134 5.48 7.06 0.82
C ALA A 134 4.05 7.41 0.38
N ILE A 135 3.08 6.59 0.77
CA ILE A 135 1.67 6.78 0.41
C ILE A 135 0.76 6.61 1.63
N VAL A 136 -0.29 7.43 1.66
CA VAL A 136 -1.42 7.30 2.58
C VAL A 136 -2.66 7.16 1.72
N MET A 137 -3.33 6.00 1.78
CA MET A 137 -4.58 5.78 1.07
C MET A 137 -5.74 5.93 2.04
N ALA A 138 -6.43 7.07 1.97
CA ALA A 138 -7.70 7.29 2.64
C ALA A 138 -8.85 6.57 1.90
#